data_AF-A0A4P6JTV6-F1
#
_entry.id   AF-A0A4P6JTV6-F1
#
_cell.length_a   1.000
_cell.length_b   1.000
_cell.length_c   1.000
_cell.angle_alpha   90.00
_cell.angle_beta   90.00
_cell.angle_gamma   90.00
#
_symmetry.space_group_name_H-M   'P 1'
#
loop_
_entity.id
_entity.type
_entity.pdbx_description
1 polymer ?
#
loop_
_entity_poly.entity_id
_entity_poly.type
_entity_poly.pdbx_seq_one_letter_code
_entity_poly.pdbx_strand_id
1 'polypeptide(L)'
;MGDGRGSKVLPIRLELRPSQRHLFQQLKNLFPALEPDMRNIEQNSYCYFAAIDLAAPGLAQAAFLQQHQIHYTDLHKEREELIQASFQGIEINGVLIQAVTCATDSQGQVIAYLEGKERDARALPAAPYWQGEESGEHIFIVNFPANWYLKGVR
;
A
#
# COMPACT_ATOMS: atom_id res chain seq x y z
N MET A 1 28.03 -0.99 17.31
CA MET A 1 27.57 -2.22 16.65
C MET A 1 26.25 -2.59 17.28
N GLY A 2 25.13 -2.23 16.66
CA GLY A 2 23.78 -2.60 17.12
C GLY A 2 23.15 -3.46 16.02
N ASP A 3 22.72 -4.66 16.38
CA ASP A 3 22.15 -5.66 15.49
C ASP A 3 20.89 -5.14 14.78
N GLY A 4 21.08 -4.65 13.55
CA GLY A 4 20.02 -4.27 12.62
C GLY A 4 19.42 -5.47 11.89
N ARG A 5 19.10 -6.56 12.59
CA ARG A 5 18.26 -7.63 12.03
C ARG A 5 16.80 -7.36 12.39
N GLY A 6 16.26 -6.26 11.89
CA GLY A 6 14.81 -6.14 11.76
C GLY A 6 14.38 -7.29 10.86
N SER A 7 13.66 -8.27 11.41
CA SER A 7 13.10 -9.36 10.62
C SER A 7 12.25 -8.71 9.54
N LYS A 8 12.73 -8.72 8.30
CA LYS A 8 12.03 -8.11 7.18
C LYS A 8 10.82 -9.00 6.93
N VAL A 9 9.65 -8.54 7.33
CA VAL A 9 8.39 -9.24 7.10
C VAL A 9 7.60 -8.51 6.03
N LEU A 10 6.88 -9.24 5.20
CA LEU A 10 5.95 -8.71 4.22
C LEU A 10 4.53 -8.91 4.74
N PRO A 11 3.84 -7.85 5.21
CA PRO A 11 2.45 -7.95 5.62
C PRO A 11 1.57 -8.24 4.41
N ILE A 12 0.70 -9.23 4.54
CA ILE A 12 -0.18 -9.71 3.46
C ILE A 12 -1.61 -9.88 3.96
N ARG A 13 -2.56 -9.78 3.03
CA ARG A 13 -3.93 -10.29 3.20
C ARG A 13 -4.08 -11.57 2.43
N LEU A 14 -4.37 -12.66 3.12
CA LEU A 14 -4.69 -13.98 2.56
C LEU A 14 -6.17 -14.08 2.27
N GLU A 15 -6.53 -14.71 1.15
CA GLU A 15 -7.90 -14.97 0.76
C GLU A 15 -8.13 -16.47 0.59
N LEU A 16 -8.90 -17.07 1.49
CA LEU A 16 -9.24 -18.49 1.41
C LEU A 16 -10.54 -18.71 0.66
N ARG A 17 -10.51 -19.62 -0.30
CA ARG A 17 -11.73 -20.15 -0.93
C ARG A 17 -12.43 -21.12 0.02
N PRO A 18 -13.75 -21.33 -0.11
CA PRO A 18 -14.47 -22.31 0.71
C PRO A 18 -13.86 -23.71 0.72
N SER A 19 -13.32 -24.17 -0.42
CA SER A 19 -12.65 -25.47 -0.54
C SER A 19 -11.33 -25.57 0.24
N GLN A 20 -10.69 -24.44 0.55
CA GLN A 20 -9.39 -24.38 1.23
C GLN A 20 -9.52 -24.29 2.76
N ARG A 21 -10.74 -24.23 3.33
CA ARG A 21 -10.96 -24.08 4.78
C ARG A 21 -10.31 -25.17 5.63
N HIS A 22 -10.19 -26.39 5.08
CA HIS A 22 -9.53 -27.51 5.75
C HIS A 22 -8.03 -27.25 6.02
N LEU A 23 -7.40 -26.33 5.29
CA LEU A 23 -6.00 -25.94 5.44
C LEU A 23 -5.75 -24.98 6.61
N PHE A 24 -6.81 -24.50 7.28
CA PHE A 24 -6.69 -23.46 8.30
C PHE A 24 -5.71 -23.81 9.43
N GLN A 25 -5.70 -25.07 9.90
CA GLN A 25 -4.76 -25.50 10.94
C GLN A 25 -3.30 -25.45 10.47
N GLN A 26 -3.04 -25.82 9.22
CA GLN A 26 -1.70 -25.74 8.63
C GLN A 26 -1.27 -24.29 8.43
N LEU A 27 -2.19 -23.43 7.98
CA LEU A 27 -1.96 -21.99 7.87
C LEU A 27 -1.60 -21.37 9.22
N LYS A 28 -2.32 -21.70 10.29
CA LYS A 28 -2.03 -21.17 11.64
C LYS A 28 -0.65 -21.60 12.14
N ASN A 29 -0.18 -22.79 11.76
CA ASN A 29 1.17 -23.25 12.12
C ASN A 29 2.26 -22.52 11.33
N LEU A 30 2.01 -22.22 10.04
CA LEU A 30 2.97 -21.52 9.17
C LEU A 30 2.96 -19.99 9.37
N PHE A 31 1.83 -19.44 9.79
CA PHE A 31 1.59 -18.02 10.04
C PHE A 31 1.07 -17.84 11.48
N PRO A 32 1.96 -17.79 12.49
CA PRO A 32 1.54 -17.71 13.89
C PRO A 32 0.73 -16.44 14.22
N ALA A 33 0.97 -15.35 13.48
CA ALA A 33 0.28 -14.06 13.61
C ALA A 33 -0.93 -13.93 12.67
N LEU A 34 -1.55 -15.05 12.25
CA LEU A 34 -2.74 -15.05 11.40
C LEU A 34 -3.95 -14.48 12.15
N GLU A 35 -4.49 -13.37 11.68
CA GLU A 35 -5.66 -12.68 12.26
C GLU A 35 -6.79 -12.56 11.22
N PRO A 36 -8.08 -12.72 11.58
CA PRO A 36 -9.17 -12.54 10.63
C PRO A 36 -9.30 -11.07 10.18
N ASP A 37 -9.54 -10.85 8.88
CA ASP A 37 -9.87 -9.53 8.34
C ASP A 37 -11.37 -9.24 8.54
N MET A 38 -11.66 -8.46 9.59
CA MET A 38 -13.03 -8.13 9.99
C MET A 38 -13.72 -7.10 9.08
N ARG A 39 -13.02 -6.53 8.08
CA ARG A 39 -13.60 -5.53 7.17
C ARG A 39 -14.64 -6.12 6.22
N ASN A 40 -14.63 -7.45 6.03
CA ASN A 40 -15.37 -8.09 4.94
C ASN A 40 -16.24 -9.28 5.41
N ILE A 41 -16.79 -9.14 6.63
CA ILE A 41 -17.67 -10.14 7.28
C ILE A 41 -18.97 -10.35 6.48
N GLU A 42 -19.49 -9.30 5.85
CA GLU A 42 -20.77 -9.35 5.14
C GLU A 42 -20.70 -10.14 3.81
N GLN A 43 -19.52 -10.27 3.20
CA GLN A 43 -19.35 -10.94 1.91
C GLN A 43 -19.02 -12.44 2.03
N ASN A 44 -19.11 -13.02 3.23
CA ASN A 44 -18.70 -14.41 3.49
C ASN A 44 -17.27 -14.71 2.99
N SER A 45 -16.40 -13.69 3.05
CA SER A 45 -15.03 -13.77 2.58
C SER A 45 -14.14 -14.29 3.72
N TYR A 46 -13.31 -15.28 3.43
CA TYR A 46 -12.38 -15.87 4.40
C TYR A 46 -11.03 -15.18 4.26
N CYS A 47 -11.01 -13.90 4.59
CA CYS A 47 -9.83 -13.07 4.51
C CYS A 47 -9.09 -13.03 5.86
N TYR A 48 -7.77 -13.08 5.82
CA TYR A 48 -6.92 -13.06 7.00
C TYR A 48 -5.71 -12.15 6.79
N PHE A 49 -5.33 -11.39 7.80
CA PHE A 49 -4.04 -10.73 7.87
C PHE A 49 -2.97 -11.72 8.30
N ALA A 50 -1.83 -11.69 7.62
CA ALA A 50 -0.65 -12.47 7.96
C ALA A 50 0.61 -11.70 7.59
N ALA A 51 1.77 -12.27 7.88
CA ALA A 51 3.06 -11.74 7.46
C ALA A 51 3.92 -12.88 6.91
N ILE A 52 4.54 -12.67 5.74
CA ILE A 52 5.57 -13.57 5.20
C ILE A 52 6.90 -13.10 5.77
N ASP A 53 7.63 -13.97 6.45
CA ASP A 53 9.03 -13.70 6.80
C ASP A 53 9.86 -13.65 5.51
N LEU A 54 10.63 -12.60 5.26
CA LEU A 54 11.52 -12.54 4.08
C LEU A 54 12.87 -13.27 4.33
N ALA A 55 13.04 -13.82 5.53
CA ALA A 55 14.10 -14.76 5.91
C ALA A 55 13.50 -16.17 6.10
N ALA A 56 14.21 -17.13 6.68
CA ALA A 56 13.59 -18.40 7.10
C ALA A 56 12.59 -18.12 8.25
N PRO A 57 11.34 -18.64 8.21
CA PRO A 57 10.80 -19.71 7.34
C PRO A 57 10.02 -19.26 6.08
N GLY A 58 10.19 -18.02 5.62
CA GLY A 58 9.52 -17.41 4.47
C GLY A 58 9.34 -18.24 3.21
N LEU A 59 10.38 -19.00 2.84
CA LEU A 59 10.31 -19.87 1.67
C LEU A 59 9.23 -20.95 1.82
N ALA A 60 9.07 -21.50 3.02
CA ALA A 60 8.04 -22.50 3.30
C ALA A 60 6.64 -21.87 3.30
N GLN A 61 6.50 -20.65 3.83
CA GLN A 61 5.26 -19.88 3.75
C GLN A 61 4.87 -19.63 2.29
N ALA A 62 5.77 -19.07 1.48
CA ALA A 62 5.51 -18.79 0.06
C ALA A 62 5.22 -20.06 -0.74
N ALA A 63 5.99 -21.13 -0.53
CA ALA A 63 5.78 -22.42 -1.20
C ALA A 63 4.43 -23.04 -0.85
N PHE A 64 4.00 -22.96 0.41
CA PHE A 64 2.69 -23.45 0.84
C PHE A 64 1.55 -22.67 0.16
N LEU A 65 1.63 -21.33 0.15
CA LEU A 65 0.63 -20.50 -0.53
C LEU A 65 0.55 -20.83 -2.03
N GLN A 66 1.70 -21.00 -2.69
CA GLN A 66 1.75 -21.36 -4.11
C GLN A 66 1.19 -22.77 -4.37
N GLN A 67 1.61 -23.78 -3.60
CA GLN A 67 1.18 -25.17 -3.75
C GLN A 67 -0.34 -25.30 -3.63
N HIS A 68 -0.93 -24.58 -2.69
CA HIS A 68 -2.38 -24.61 -2.44
C HIS A 68 -3.17 -23.56 -3.22
N GLN A 69 -2.49 -22.77 -4.08
CA GLN A 69 -3.08 -21.69 -4.87
C GLN A 69 -3.89 -20.72 -3.99
N ILE A 70 -3.36 -20.39 -2.81
CA ILE A 70 -3.96 -19.42 -1.90
C ILE A 70 -3.55 -18.03 -2.39
N HIS A 71 -4.53 -17.21 -2.73
CA HIS A 71 -4.28 -15.85 -3.18
C HIS A 71 -3.88 -14.98 -1.98
N TYR A 72 -2.98 -14.03 -2.22
CA TYR A 72 -2.64 -13.02 -1.24
C TYR A 72 -2.35 -11.67 -1.89
N THR A 73 -2.67 -10.61 -1.16
CA THR A 73 -2.37 -9.22 -1.52
C THR A 73 -1.24 -8.72 -0.63
N ASP A 74 -0.26 -8.05 -1.24
CA ASP A 74 0.78 -7.29 -0.53
C ASP A 74 0.16 -5.99 0.03
N LEU A 75 0.14 -5.86 1.35
CA LEU A 75 -0.50 -4.73 2.03
C LEU A 75 0.28 -3.42 1.89
N HIS A 76 1.59 -3.47 1.58
CA HIS A 76 2.33 -2.25 1.25
C HIS A 76 1.89 -1.71 -0.10
N LYS A 77 1.81 -2.57 -1.12
CA LYS A 77 1.33 -2.18 -2.45
C LYS A 77 -0.11 -1.69 -2.43
N GLU A 78 -1.00 -2.40 -1.74
CA GLU A 78 -2.41 -1.98 -1.62
C GLU A 78 -2.51 -0.56 -1.03
N ARG A 79 -1.67 -0.23 -0.03
CA ARG A 79 -1.63 1.11 0.57
C ARG A 79 -1.09 2.17 -0.40
N GLU A 80 -0.01 1.87 -1.11
CA GLU A 80 0.56 2.79 -2.10
C GLU A 80 -0.46 3.09 -3.22
N GLU A 81 -1.11 2.06 -3.75
CA GLU A 81 -2.16 2.19 -4.77
C GLU A 81 -3.35 3.02 -4.27
N LEU A 82 -3.78 2.82 -3.02
CA LEU A 82 -4.87 3.59 -2.43
C LEU A 82 -4.50 5.07 -2.25
N ILE A 83 -3.27 5.36 -1.80
CA ILE A 83 -2.77 6.74 -1.67
C ILE A 83 -2.75 7.39 -3.05
N GLN A 84 -2.17 6.72 -4.04
CA GLN A 84 -2.13 7.23 -5.41
C GLN A 84 -3.54 7.57 -5.93
N ALA A 85 -4.49 6.64 -5.80
CA ALA A 85 -5.86 6.85 -6.22
C ALA A 85 -6.59 7.97 -5.45
N SER A 86 -6.22 8.20 -4.19
CA SER A 86 -6.85 9.23 -3.34
C SER A 86 -6.36 10.63 -3.64
N PHE A 87 -5.10 10.79 -4.06
CA PHE A 87 -4.47 12.10 -4.27
C PHE A 87 -4.33 12.48 -5.75
N GLN A 88 -4.32 11.54 -6.67
CA GLN A 88 -4.20 11.88 -8.09
C GLN A 88 -5.45 12.61 -8.58
N GLY A 89 -5.27 13.77 -9.20
CA GLY A 89 -6.35 14.59 -9.74
C GLY A 89 -7.10 15.44 -8.72
N ILE A 90 -6.70 15.44 -7.45
CA ILE A 90 -7.26 16.35 -6.45
C ILE A 90 -6.58 17.73 -6.53
N GLU A 91 -7.28 18.77 -6.09
CA GLU A 91 -6.74 20.12 -6.00
C GLU A 91 -6.41 20.47 -4.54
N ILE A 92 -5.15 20.82 -4.27
CA ILE A 92 -4.68 21.27 -2.96
C ILE A 92 -4.22 22.72 -3.11
N ASN A 93 -4.90 23.65 -2.44
CA ASN A 93 -4.56 25.08 -2.45
C ASN A 93 -4.36 25.68 -3.86
N GLY A 94 -5.19 25.30 -4.84
CA GLY A 94 -5.07 25.78 -6.23
C GLY A 94 -4.09 25.00 -7.11
N VAL A 95 -3.37 24.03 -6.54
CA VAL A 95 -2.48 23.13 -7.26
C VAL A 95 -3.20 21.82 -7.58
N LEU A 96 -3.32 21.50 -8.87
CA LEU A 96 -3.84 20.20 -9.31
C LEU A 96 -2.72 19.15 -9.21
N ILE A 97 -2.93 18.11 -8.42
CA ILE A 97 -1.99 17.00 -8.29
C ILE A 97 -2.06 16.13 -9.54
N GLN A 98 -0.96 16.05 -10.28
CA GLN A 98 -0.88 15.33 -11.56
C GLN A 98 -0.27 13.94 -11.38
N ALA A 99 0.72 13.82 -10.49
CA ALA A 99 1.41 12.57 -10.20
C ALA A 99 1.55 12.36 -8.69
N VAL A 100 1.49 11.09 -8.30
CA VAL A 100 1.66 10.66 -6.92
C VAL A 100 2.67 9.51 -6.90
N THR A 101 3.83 9.76 -6.31
CA THR A 101 4.87 8.74 -6.15
C THR A 101 4.92 8.33 -4.69
N CYS A 102 4.84 7.02 -4.41
CA CYS A 102 4.91 6.49 -3.06
C CYS A 102 6.20 5.71 -2.85
N ALA A 103 6.73 5.75 -1.63
CA ALA A 103 7.82 4.90 -1.19
C ALA A 103 7.53 4.36 0.22
N THR A 104 7.44 3.04 0.35
CA THR A 104 7.38 2.36 1.65
C THR A 104 8.77 2.08 2.20
N ASP A 105 9.04 2.47 3.45
CA ASP A 105 10.29 2.15 4.14
C ASP A 105 10.30 0.75 4.80
N SER A 106 11.43 0.37 5.38
CA SER A 106 11.58 -0.92 6.07
C SER A 106 10.72 -1.09 7.33
N GLN A 107 10.17 -0.01 7.87
CA GLN A 107 9.26 0.00 9.01
C GLN A 107 7.78 -0.02 8.56
N GLY A 108 7.53 0.00 7.25
CA GLY A 108 6.19 0.06 6.67
C GLY A 108 5.56 1.45 6.64
N GLN A 109 6.33 2.51 6.94
CA GLN A 109 5.86 3.90 6.76
C GLN A 109 5.86 4.22 5.27
N VAL A 110 4.82 4.92 4.81
CA VAL A 110 4.71 5.34 3.40
C VAL A 110 4.95 6.84 3.32
N ILE A 111 5.88 7.25 2.48
CA ILE A 111 6.10 8.64 2.11
C ILE A 111 5.51 8.83 0.71
N ALA A 112 4.58 9.76 0.56
CA ALA A 112 3.98 10.13 -0.71
C ALA A 112 4.46 11.52 -1.16
N TYR A 113 4.95 11.59 -2.39
CA TYR A 113 5.32 12.80 -3.08
C TYR A 113 4.20 13.15 -4.06
N LEU A 114 3.52 14.26 -3.81
CA LEU A 114 2.42 14.76 -4.63
C LEU A 114 2.97 15.87 -5.51
N GLU A 115 3.13 15.57 -6.79
CA GLU A 115 3.61 16.51 -7.79
C GLU A 115 2.40 17.14 -8.46
N GLY A 116 2.33 18.46 -8.42
CA GLY A 116 1.21 19.20 -8.96
C GLY A 116 1.63 20.50 -9.64
N LYS A 117 0.72 21.01 -10.46
CA LYS A 117 0.87 22.28 -11.16
C LYS A 117 -0.27 23.20 -10.78
N GLU A 118 0.02 24.47 -10.56
CA GLU A 118 -1.04 25.48 -10.41
C GLU A 118 -1.95 25.44 -11.64
N ARG A 119 -3.26 25.47 -11.39
CA ARG A 119 -4.22 25.52 -12.48
C ARG A 119 -4.12 26.93 -13.08
N ASP A 120 -3.68 27.02 -14.35
CA ASP A 120 -3.56 28.30 -15.05
C ASP A 120 -4.82 29.13 -14.82
N ALA A 121 -4.68 30.22 -14.08
CA ALA A 121 -5.75 31.16 -13.82
C ALA A 121 -6.05 31.88 -15.13
N ARG A 122 -6.94 31.27 -15.93
CA ARG A 122 -7.52 31.74 -17.19
C ARG A 122 -6.69 31.40 -18.43
N ALA A 123 -7.32 30.65 -19.33
CA ALA A 123 -7.06 30.75 -20.77
C ALA A 123 -7.31 32.20 -21.21
N LEU A 124 -6.29 33.05 -21.10
CA LEU A 124 -6.23 34.33 -21.82
C LEU A 124 -5.68 34.03 -23.22
N PRO A 125 -6.27 34.61 -24.29
CA PRO A 125 -5.80 34.38 -25.63
C PRO A 125 -4.39 34.96 -25.80
N ALA A 126 -3.47 34.09 -26.23
CA ALA A 126 -2.10 34.27 -26.67
C ALA A 126 -1.49 35.69 -26.60
N ALA A 127 -0.43 35.84 -25.80
CA ALA A 127 0.65 36.77 -26.09
C ALA A 127 1.81 35.99 -26.71
N PRO A 128 2.41 36.44 -27.83
CA PRO A 128 3.53 35.75 -28.40
C PRO A 128 4.78 36.12 -27.60
N TYR A 129 5.65 35.12 -27.40
CA TYR A 129 7.01 35.25 -26.86
C TYR A 129 7.12 35.55 -25.36
N TRP A 130 7.28 34.50 -24.55
CA TRP A 130 8.28 34.40 -23.46
C TRP A 130 8.52 32.90 -23.23
N GLN A 131 9.59 32.35 -23.80
CA GLN A 131 10.17 31.08 -23.32
C GLN A 131 10.90 31.42 -22.02
N GLY A 132 10.23 31.21 -20.89
CA GLY A 132 10.82 31.36 -19.56
C GLY A 132 10.17 30.32 -18.66
N GLU A 133 11.01 29.41 -18.14
CA GLU A 133 10.85 28.47 -17.02
C GLU A 133 9.42 28.19 -16.53
N GLU A 134 9.01 26.91 -16.51
CA GLU A 134 7.74 26.44 -15.95
C GLU A 134 7.63 26.76 -14.43
N SER A 135 7.39 28.03 -14.11
CA SER A 135 7.08 28.52 -12.77
C SER A 135 5.66 28.08 -12.42
N GLY A 136 5.54 27.01 -11.64
CA GLY A 136 4.24 26.52 -11.16
C GLY A 136 4.23 25.07 -10.69
N GLU A 137 5.37 24.38 -10.67
CA GLU A 137 5.50 23.04 -10.10
C GLU A 137 5.60 23.09 -8.57
N HIS A 138 4.76 22.31 -7.90
CA HIS A 138 4.73 22.17 -6.45
C HIS A 138 4.87 20.71 -6.07
N ILE A 139 5.66 20.44 -5.03
CA ILE A 139 5.81 19.11 -4.45
C ILE A 139 5.34 19.15 -3.00
N PHE A 140 4.31 18.36 -2.69
CA PHE A 140 3.87 18.13 -1.31
C PHE A 140 4.37 16.78 -0.83
N ILE A 141 4.83 16.71 0.43
CA ILE A 141 5.28 15.47 1.05
C ILE A 141 4.32 15.10 2.17
N VAL A 142 3.72 13.92 2.07
CA VAL A 142 2.79 13.39 3.07
C VAL A 142 3.33 12.09 3.63
N ASN A 143 3.33 11.97 4.96
CA ASN A 143 3.85 10.80 5.66
C ASN A 143 2.68 10.01 6.28
N PHE A 144 2.62 8.71 6.00
CA PHE A 144 1.61 7.81 6.52
C PHE A 144 2.25 6.76 7.44
N PRO A 145 1.83 6.65 8.71
CA PRO A 145 2.41 5.69 9.63
C PRO A 145 2.06 4.26 9.23
N ALA A 146 2.90 3.30 9.63
CA ALA A 146 2.78 1.90 9.23
C ALA A 146 1.44 1.24 9.61
N ASN A 147 0.79 1.74 10.66
CA ASN A 147 -0.48 1.23 11.17
C ASN A 147 -1.73 1.89 10.54
N TRP A 148 -1.57 2.88 9.66
CA TRP A 148 -2.65 3.78 9.20
C TRP A 148 -3.82 3.08 8.48
N TYR A 149 -3.69 1.80 8.10
CA TYR A 149 -4.77 1.06 7.43
C TYR A 149 -4.82 -0.45 7.75
N LEU A 150 -3.88 -0.96 8.55
CA LEU A 150 -3.74 -2.40 8.82
C LEU A 150 -4.77 -2.93 9.82
N LYS A 151 -5.30 -2.06 10.68
CA LYS A 151 -6.40 -2.37 11.58
C LYS A 151 -7.52 -1.43 11.18
N GLY A 152 -8.56 -1.97 10.53
CA GLY A 152 -9.71 -1.18 10.09
C GLY A 152 -10.09 -0.16 11.16
N VAL A 153 -10.26 1.09 10.73
CA VAL A 153 -10.75 2.18 11.57
C VAL A 153 -12.00 1.67 12.30
N ARG A 154 -11.95 1.67 13.63
CA ARG A 154 -13.14 1.50 14.47
C ARG A 154 -13.89 2.81 14.53
#